data_AF-A0A830CVS6-F1
#
_entry.id   AF-A0A830CVS6-F1
#
_cell.length_a   1.000
_cell.length_b   1.000
_cell.length_c   1.000
_cell.angle_alpha   90.00
_cell.angle_beta   90.00
_cell.angle_gamma   90.00
#
_symmetry.space_group_name_H-M   'P 1'
#
loop_
_entity.id
_entity.type
_entity.pdbx_description
1 polymer ?
#
loop_
_entity_poly.entity_id
_entity_poly.type
_entity_poly.pdbx_seq_one_letter_code
_entity_poly.pdbx_strand_id
1 'polypeptide(L)'
;MGLLAYAVAGGAVIVIGAWESLSSASESLNQNPTSSQMPTSPPQNANGPTSNKTTSVSSAATFLLISTLSVLFIINSFISLSDAIRSKDNVGFALQLEVISIAFLFLLYSVLGILTSTLHSFQFPFKLLNVIYAFAFGEEFLLFYTQNKDPSGIENRYYDLILVPIAICLISTILELKTPKSTYPRLARGLGLVLQGMWTLQMGFSFYSNLISNGCSLHERSRGNFTIKCKGHPEYHRGRAIATLQFNCYLALFVTLSVGVYSIFCKKYGINRDFMRYKPLGVQMDNHSQFTLDSDDEDDRDGVKEASGVEMQSAIVVVPQPAVNGYGPHP
;
A
#
# COMPACT_ATOMS: atom_id res chain seq x y z
N MET A 1 -3.68 -32.14 0.19
CA MET A 1 -3.19 -31.39 1.38
C MET A 1 -2.61 -30.02 1.02
N GLY A 2 -1.94 -29.85 -0.13
CA GLY A 2 -1.38 -28.55 -0.53
C GLY A 2 -2.41 -27.42 -0.67
N LEU A 3 -3.56 -27.69 -1.30
CA LEU A 3 -4.64 -26.67 -1.44
C LEU A 3 -5.06 -26.05 -0.10
N LEU A 4 -5.22 -26.87 0.95
CA LEU A 4 -5.58 -26.40 2.28
C LEU A 4 -4.49 -25.48 2.87
N ALA A 5 -3.22 -25.83 2.68
CA ALA A 5 -2.10 -25.01 3.15
C ALA A 5 -2.08 -23.64 2.45
N TYR A 6 -2.25 -23.60 1.13
CA TYR A 6 -2.38 -22.34 0.39
C TYR A 6 -3.63 -21.55 0.79
N ALA A 7 -4.77 -22.23 1.04
CA ALA A 7 -6.01 -21.61 1.48
C ALA A 7 -5.86 -20.95 2.86
N VAL A 8 -5.28 -21.66 3.82
CA VAL A 8 -5.03 -21.15 5.17
C VAL A 8 -3.99 -20.03 5.15
N ALA A 9 -2.87 -20.21 4.44
CA ALA A 9 -1.83 -19.20 4.31
C ALA A 9 -2.36 -17.92 3.66
N GLY A 10 -2.96 -18.03 2.47
CA GLY A 10 -3.49 -16.88 1.74
C GLY A 10 -4.61 -16.18 2.51
N GLY A 11 -5.53 -16.95 3.12
CA GLY A 11 -6.59 -16.41 3.96
C GLY A 11 -6.07 -15.65 5.18
N ALA A 12 -5.09 -16.21 5.90
CA ALA A 12 -4.50 -15.56 7.06
C ALA A 12 -3.78 -14.26 6.68
N VAL A 13 -3.01 -14.25 5.59
CA VAL A 13 -2.32 -13.05 5.09
C VAL A 13 -3.32 -11.97 4.67
N ILE A 14 -4.44 -12.33 4.04
CA ILE A 14 -5.53 -11.39 3.71
C ILE A 14 -6.10 -10.76 4.98
N VAL A 15 -6.38 -11.56 6.02
CA VAL A 15 -6.94 -11.06 7.28
C VAL A 15 -5.97 -10.09 7.96
N ILE A 16 -4.68 -10.43 8.01
CA ILE A 16 -3.63 -9.55 8.57
C ILE A 16 -3.58 -8.23 7.79
N GLY A 17 -3.50 -8.30 6.46
CA GLY A 17 -3.43 -7.12 5.60
C GLY A 17 -4.66 -6.22 5.67
N ALA A 18 -5.86 -6.83 5.73
CA ALA A 18 -7.12 -6.09 5.86
C ALA A 18 -7.21 -5.38 7.21
N TRP A 19 -6.81 -6.05 8.30
CA TRP A 19 -6.77 -5.46 9.62
C TRP A 19 -5.73 -4.33 9.73
N GLU A 20 -4.54 -4.52 9.15
CA GLU A 20 -3.52 -3.47 9.09
C GLU A 20 -3.96 -2.27 8.25
N SER A 21 -4.63 -2.50 7.13
CA SER A 21 -5.18 -1.44 6.28
C SER A 21 -6.27 -0.65 7.01
N LEU A 22 -7.20 -1.33 7.68
CA LEU A 22 -8.30 -0.70 8.39
C LEU A 22 -7.81 0.12 9.59
N SER A 23 -6.88 -0.42 10.36
CA SER A 23 -6.28 0.28 11.50
C SER A 23 -5.53 1.54 11.04
N SER A 24 -4.70 1.41 10.00
CA SER A 24 -3.98 2.54 9.39
C SER A 24 -4.91 3.61 8.83
N ALA A 25 -5.98 3.21 8.12
CA ALA A 25 -6.96 4.15 7.58
C ALA A 25 -7.69 4.91 8.71
N SER A 26 -8.07 4.21 9.79
CA SER A 26 -8.72 4.86 10.94
C SER A 26 -7.80 5.84 11.66
N GLU A 27 -6.51 5.51 11.80
CA GLU A 27 -5.52 6.38 12.42
C GLU A 27 -5.24 7.63 11.57
N SER A 28 -5.18 7.48 10.24
CA SER A 28 -5.00 8.62 9.32
C SER A 28 -6.14 9.65 9.39
N LEU A 29 -7.38 9.20 9.66
CA LEU A 29 -8.52 10.08 9.86
C LEU A 29 -8.47 10.80 11.20
N ASN A 30 -8.08 10.09 12.26
CA ASN A 30 -7.99 10.64 13.61
C ASN A 30 -6.82 11.62 13.79
N GLN A 31 -5.80 11.57 12.93
CA GLN A 31 -4.70 12.55 12.90
C GLN A 31 -5.07 13.86 12.18
N ASN A 32 -6.25 13.95 11.56
CA ASN A 32 -6.73 15.14 10.85
C ASN A 32 -7.61 16.16 11.63
N PRO A 33 -7.61 16.29 12.99
CA PRO A 33 -8.15 17.47 13.64
C PRO A 33 -7.06 18.55 13.71
N THR A 34 -7.21 19.57 12.87
CA THR A 34 -6.64 20.92 12.98
C THR A 34 -5.62 21.16 14.12
N SER A 35 -4.32 21.05 13.83
CA SER A 35 -3.26 21.61 14.70
C SER A 35 -2.29 22.47 13.88
N SER A 36 -2.82 23.55 13.31
CA SER A 36 -2.04 24.73 12.94
C SER A 36 -2.40 25.86 13.90
N GLN A 37 -1.90 25.79 15.13
CA GLN A 37 -1.82 26.95 16.00
C GLN A 37 -0.34 27.32 16.14
N MET A 38 -0.03 28.57 15.79
CA MET A 38 1.28 29.19 15.95
C MET A 38 1.70 29.20 17.44
N PRO A 39 3.00 29.07 17.74
CA PRO A 39 3.47 29.18 19.11
C PRO A 39 3.71 30.65 19.48
N THR A 40 2.88 31.20 20.36
CA THR A 40 3.24 32.37 21.17
C THR A 40 2.95 32.11 22.65
N SER A 41 4.01 31.73 23.39
CA SER A 41 4.23 31.88 24.85
C SER A 41 3.49 30.92 25.84
N PRO A 42 3.89 30.81 27.14
CA PRO A 42 4.71 29.72 27.71
C PRO A 42 3.94 28.86 28.76
N PRO A 43 4.56 27.85 29.44
CA PRO A 43 3.92 26.56 29.72
C PRO A 43 2.96 26.61 30.92
N GLN A 44 1.76 26.06 30.73
CA GLN A 44 0.88 25.69 31.83
C GLN A 44 0.49 24.22 31.72
N ASN A 45 0.73 23.52 32.83
CA ASN A 45 0.33 22.16 33.10
C ASN A 45 -1.14 21.91 32.72
N ALA A 46 -1.37 20.92 31.86
CA ALA A 46 -2.66 20.27 31.73
C ALA A 46 -2.44 18.77 31.50
N ASN A 47 -2.64 17.99 32.56
CA ASN A 47 -2.84 16.55 32.49
C ASN A 47 -4.07 16.26 31.62
N GLY A 48 -3.85 15.81 30.38
CA GLY A 48 -4.90 15.28 29.49
C GLY A 48 -4.75 13.77 29.32
N PRO A 49 -5.84 12.98 29.30
CA PRO A 49 -5.77 11.53 29.32
C PRO A 49 -5.34 10.95 27.95
N THR A 50 -4.20 10.26 27.98
CA THR A 50 -3.77 9.12 27.15
C THR A 50 -4.66 8.70 25.96
N SER A 51 -4.37 9.25 24.78
CA SER A 51 -4.75 8.68 23.47
C SER A 51 -3.94 7.41 23.08
N ASN A 52 -3.33 6.73 24.05
CA ASN A 52 -2.42 5.60 23.81
C ASN A 52 -3.11 4.22 23.94
N LYS A 53 -4.37 4.18 24.40
CA LYS A 53 -5.07 2.91 24.71
C LYS A 53 -5.65 2.20 23.49
N THR A 54 -6.10 2.94 22.47
CA THR A 54 -6.71 2.38 21.24
C THR A 54 -5.67 1.89 20.24
N THR A 55 -4.53 2.58 20.13
CA THR A 55 -3.39 2.19 19.27
C THR A 55 -2.75 0.88 19.74
N SER A 56 -2.68 0.66 21.06
CA SER A 56 -2.07 -0.53 21.68
C SER A 56 -2.84 -1.85 21.42
N VAL A 57 -4.18 -1.81 21.44
CA VAL A 57 -5.00 -3.02 21.20
C VAL A 57 -4.98 -3.44 19.73
N SER A 58 -5.00 -2.46 18.81
CA SER A 58 -4.96 -2.73 17.37
C SER A 58 -3.64 -3.34 16.91
N SER A 59 -2.51 -2.93 17.51
CA SER A 59 -1.19 -3.52 17.24
C SER A 59 -1.00 -4.89 17.87
N ALA A 60 -1.61 -5.15 19.04
CA ALA A 60 -1.53 -6.47 19.68
C ALA A 60 -2.20 -7.56 18.81
N ALA A 61 -3.36 -7.25 18.22
CA ALA A 61 -4.05 -8.17 17.32
C ALA A 61 -3.23 -8.52 16.07
N THR A 62 -2.55 -7.55 15.43
CA THR A 62 -1.65 -7.84 14.29
C THR A 62 -0.53 -8.78 14.70
N PHE A 63 0.11 -8.54 15.84
CA PHE A 63 1.22 -9.38 16.29
C PHE A 63 0.75 -10.80 16.62
N LEU A 64 -0.42 -10.96 17.27
CA LEU A 64 -0.97 -12.28 17.56
C LEU A 64 -1.29 -13.07 16.29
N LEU A 65 -1.86 -12.43 15.28
CA LEU A 65 -2.15 -13.07 13.99
C LEU A 65 -0.87 -13.49 13.26
N ILE A 66 0.13 -12.61 13.18
CA ILE A 66 1.43 -12.91 12.57
C ILE A 66 2.14 -14.03 13.33
N SER A 67 2.11 -14.02 14.66
CA SER A 67 2.71 -15.07 15.50
C SER A 67 2.06 -16.43 15.23
N THR A 68 0.72 -16.47 15.25
CA THR A 68 -0.05 -17.69 14.97
C THR A 68 0.26 -18.24 13.58
N LEU A 69 0.26 -17.37 12.55
CA LEU A 69 0.58 -17.76 11.19
C LEU A 69 2.03 -18.29 11.07
N SER A 70 2.99 -17.63 11.70
CA SER A 70 4.40 -18.03 11.67
C SER A 70 4.61 -19.40 12.30
N VAL A 71 3.95 -19.69 13.44
CA VAL A 71 4.01 -21.01 14.07
C VAL A 71 3.41 -22.09 13.15
N LEU A 72 2.29 -21.81 12.48
CA LEU A 72 1.70 -22.75 11.52
C LEU A 72 2.64 -23.04 10.34
N PHE A 73 3.33 -22.03 9.80
CA PHE A 73 4.34 -22.20 8.76
C PHE A 73 5.51 -23.07 9.25
N ILE A 74 6.04 -22.79 10.45
CA ILE A 74 7.13 -23.58 11.04
C ILE A 74 6.71 -25.06 11.17
N ILE A 75 5.53 -25.33 11.73
CA ILE A 75 5.01 -26.70 11.88
C ILE A 75 4.86 -27.38 10.52
N ASN A 76 4.24 -26.70 9.54
CA ASN A 76 4.06 -27.24 8.20
C ASN A 76 5.40 -27.52 7.51
N SER A 77 6.40 -26.66 7.70
CA SER A 77 7.75 -26.86 7.17
C SER A 77 8.49 -28.00 7.84
N PHE A 78 8.38 -28.22 9.15
CA PHE A 78 8.93 -29.41 9.80
C PHE A 78 8.31 -30.72 9.29
N ILE A 79 6.99 -30.71 9.03
CA ILE A 79 6.30 -31.85 8.41
C ILE A 79 6.86 -32.09 6.99
N SER A 80 7.01 -31.02 6.20
CA SER A 80 7.57 -31.11 4.84
C SER A 80 9.04 -31.50 4.82
N LEU A 81 9.83 -31.08 5.82
CA LEU A 81 11.23 -31.43 5.97
C LEU A 81 11.40 -32.93 6.25
N SER A 82 10.55 -33.46 7.13
CA SER A 82 10.52 -34.89 7.45
C SER A 82 10.19 -35.75 6.21
N ASP A 83 9.29 -35.26 5.36
CA ASP A 83 8.94 -35.90 4.09
C ASP A 83 10.08 -35.82 3.06
N ALA A 84 10.76 -34.66 2.96
CA ALA A 84 11.93 -34.48 2.11
C ALA A 84 13.10 -35.41 2.51
N ILE A 85 13.35 -35.59 3.81
CA ILE A 85 14.36 -36.54 4.31
C ILE A 85 13.99 -37.96 3.93
N ARG A 86 12.71 -38.36 4.10
CA ARG A 86 12.23 -39.69 3.75
C ARG A 86 12.36 -39.98 2.24
N SER A 87 12.11 -38.97 1.40
CA SER A 87 12.20 -39.05 -0.06
C SER A 87 13.62 -38.82 -0.62
N LYS A 88 14.62 -38.54 0.24
CA LYS A 88 16.00 -38.18 -0.14
C LYS A 88 16.06 -37.00 -1.12
N ASP A 89 15.20 -36.01 -0.91
CA ASP A 89 15.12 -34.81 -1.73
C ASP A 89 15.90 -33.65 -1.08
N ASN A 90 17.16 -33.51 -1.45
CA ASN A 90 18.05 -32.46 -0.92
C ASN A 90 17.58 -31.04 -1.29
N VAL A 91 16.91 -30.87 -2.43
CA VAL A 91 16.41 -29.56 -2.88
C VAL A 91 15.19 -29.16 -2.06
N GLY A 92 14.24 -30.09 -1.90
CA GLY A 92 13.08 -29.90 -1.02
C GLY A 92 13.51 -29.63 0.44
N PHE A 93 14.55 -30.30 0.91
CA PHE A 93 15.11 -30.06 2.24
C PHE A 93 15.65 -28.63 2.40
N ALA A 94 16.50 -28.18 1.47
CA ALA A 94 17.09 -26.84 1.51
C ALA A 94 16.02 -25.74 1.45
N LEU A 95 15.03 -25.89 0.55
CA LEU A 95 13.93 -24.94 0.42
C LEU A 95 13.12 -24.82 1.72
N GLN A 96 12.82 -25.93 2.39
CA GLN A 96 12.07 -25.88 3.65
C GLN A 96 12.87 -25.23 4.78
N LEU A 97 14.20 -25.36 4.79
CA LEU A 97 15.04 -24.67 5.77
C LEU A 97 15.00 -23.14 5.60
N GLU A 98 14.97 -22.66 4.36
CA GLU A 98 14.81 -21.24 4.04
C GLU A 98 13.44 -20.71 4.48
N VAL A 99 12.36 -21.47 4.23
CA VAL A 99 11.01 -21.12 4.71
C VAL A 99 10.97 -21.03 6.24
N ILE A 100 11.66 -21.93 6.96
CA ILE A 100 11.76 -21.89 8.43
C ILE A 100 12.48 -20.62 8.89
N SER A 101 13.57 -20.21 8.21
CA SER A 101 14.29 -18.97 8.51
C SER A 101 13.38 -17.75 8.40
N ILE A 102 12.66 -17.63 7.28
CA ILE A 102 11.73 -16.52 7.03
C ILE A 102 10.61 -16.50 8.07
N ALA A 103 10.00 -17.66 8.36
CA ALA A 103 8.95 -17.77 9.35
C ALA A 103 9.45 -17.41 10.76
N PHE A 104 10.70 -17.71 11.08
CA PHE A 104 11.33 -17.31 12.33
C PHE A 104 11.52 -15.79 12.43
N LEU A 105 11.85 -15.09 11.33
CA LEU A 105 11.93 -13.63 11.33
C LEU A 105 10.57 -12.97 11.57
N PHE A 106 9.50 -13.47 10.94
CA PHE A 106 8.14 -12.99 11.22
C PHE A 106 7.69 -13.32 12.65
N LEU A 107 8.06 -14.50 13.17
CA LEU A 107 7.82 -14.86 14.57
C LEU A 107 8.56 -13.92 15.51
N LEU A 108 9.84 -13.63 15.26
CA LEU A 108 10.66 -12.72 16.04
C LEU A 108 10.05 -11.30 16.06
N TYR A 109 9.64 -10.79 14.90
CA TYR A 109 8.91 -9.52 14.79
C TYR A 109 7.66 -9.52 15.69
N SER A 110 6.82 -10.55 15.60
CA SER A 110 5.58 -10.62 16.37
C SER A 110 5.79 -10.74 17.88
N VAL A 111 6.73 -11.58 18.32
CA VAL A 111 7.03 -11.82 19.73
C VAL A 111 7.64 -10.58 20.38
N LEU A 112 8.58 -9.92 19.71
CA LEU A 112 9.15 -8.65 20.21
C LEU A 112 8.09 -7.55 20.27
N GLY A 113 7.17 -7.50 19.30
CA GLY A 113 6.02 -6.60 19.31
C GLY A 113 5.09 -6.84 20.50
N ILE A 114 4.73 -8.10 20.77
CA ILE A 114 3.91 -8.49 21.93
C ILE A 114 4.64 -8.16 23.24
N LEU A 115 5.93 -8.49 23.34
CA LEU A 115 6.73 -8.27 24.54
C LEU A 115 6.81 -6.78 24.87
N THR A 116 7.03 -5.93 23.86
CA THR A 116 7.04 -4.47 24.01
C THR A 116 5.67 -3.91 24.40
N SER A 117 4.58 -4.55 23.94
CA SER A 117 3.22 -4.13 24.29
C SER A 117 2.75 -4.60 25.68
N THR A 118 3.35 -5.66 26.22
CA THR A 118 2.89 -6.32 27.47
C THR A 118 3.79 -6.02 28.66
N LEU A 119 5.11 -5.98 28.46
CA LEU A 119 6.07 -5.68 29.51
C LEU A 119 6.44 -4.20 29.48
N HIS A 120 5.97 -3.45 30.46
CA HIS A 120 6.36 -2.05 30.66
C HIS A 120 7.88 -1.87 30.83
N SER A 121 8.58 -2.88 31.34
CA SER A 121 10.04 -2.86 31.56
C SER A 121 10.87 -3.15 30.30
N PHE A 122 10.26 -3.69 29.24
CA PHE A 122 10.96 -4.07 28.01
C PHE A 122 10.62 -3.09 26.89
N GLN A 123 11.47 -2.10 26.67
CA GLN A 123 11.32 -1.15 25.57
C GLN A 123 12.25 -1.51 24.42
N PHE A 124 11.68 -2.11 23.36
CA PHE A 124 12.40 -2.35 22.12
C PHE A 124 12.18 -1.20 21.14
N PRO A 125 13.21 -0.66 20.48
CA PRO A 125 13.05 0.44 19.55
C PRO A 125 12.24 0.02 18.31
N PHE A 126 11.10 0.68 18.06
CA PHE A 126 10.23 0.42 16.91
C PHE A 126 10.96 0.41 15.56
N LYS A 127 12.01 1.22 15.40
CA LYS A 127 12.84 1.23 14.19
C LYS A 127 13.51 -0.12 13.95
N LEU A 128 14.03 -0.76 14.99
CA LEU A 128 14.70 -2.06 14.87
C LEU A 128 13.68 -3.17 14.57
N LEU A 129 12.46 -3.04 15.10
CA LEU A 129 11.35 -3.95 14.80
C LEU A 129 10.97 -3.90 13.31
N ASN A 130 10.85 -2.71 12.74
CA ASN A 130 10.58 -2.52 11.31
C ASN A 130 11.76 -2.97 10.42
N VAL A 131 13.00 -2.91 10.91
CA VAL A 131 14.16 -3.50 10.20
C VAL A 131 14.03 -5.03 10.14
N ILE A 132 13.71 -5.69 11.25
CA ILE A 132 13.46 -7.16 11.25
C ILE A 132 12.35 -7.51 10.26
N TYR A 133 11.29 -6.72 10.23
CA TYR A 133 10.18 -6.97 9.31
C TYR A 133 10.56 -6.76 7.84
N ALA A 134 11.38 -5.74 7.54
CA ALA A 134 11.94 -5.54 6.20
C ALA A 134 12.85 -6.71 5.78
N PHE A 135 13.68 -7.23 6.69
CA PHE A 135 14.48 -8.42 6.42
C PHE A 135 13.60 -9.65 6.13
N ALA A 136 12.52 -9.84 6.87
CA ALA A 136 11.59 -10.95 6.62
C ALA A 136 10.99 -10.89 5.21
N PHE A 137 10.49 -9.72 4.76
CA PHE A 137 10.03 -9.56 3.37
C PHE A 137 11.16 -9.64 2.34
N GLY A 138 12.37 -9.21 2.69
CA GLY A 138 13.55 -9.32 1.84
C GLY A 138 13.94 -10.78 1.58
N GLU A 139 13.98 -11.60 2.63
CA GLU A 139 14.22 -13.05 2.48
C GLU A 139 13.06 -13.74 1.77
N GLU A 140 11.80 -13.38 2.05
CA GLU A 140 10.65 -13.91 1.30
C GLU A 140 10.74 -13.60 -0.20
N PHE A 141 11.15 -12.37 -0.55
CA PHE A 141 11.38 -11.98 -1.95
C PHE A 141 12.49 -12.81 -2.58
N LEU A 142 13.62 -12.96 -1.87
CA LEU A 142 14.78 -13.72 -2.36
C LEU A 142 14.45 -15.20 -2.54
N LEU A 143 13.65 -15.79 -1.66
CA LEU A 143 13.19 -17.16 -1.76
C LEU A 143 12.47 -17.37 -3.10
N PHE A 144 11.41 -16.60 -3.37
CA PHE A 144 10.64 -16.78 -4.61
C PHE A 144 11.43 -16.36 -5.87
N TYR A 145 12.35 -15.40 -5.73
CA TYR A 145 13.22 -14.99 -6.84
C TYR A 145 14.22 -16.11 -7.21
N THR A 146 14.81 -16.76 -6.21
CA THR A 146 15.89 -17.75 -6.36
C THR A 146 15.35 -19.17 -6.51
N GLN A 147 14.09 -19.41 -6.14
CA GLN A 147 13.44 -20.72 -6.22
C GLN A 147 13.68 -21.34 -7.60
N ASN A 148 14.33 -22.51 -7.59
CA ASN A 148 14.89 -23.17 -8.76
C ASN A 148 13.88 -23.22 -9.91
N LYS A 149 14.14 -22.41 -10.93
CA LYS A 149 13.29 -22.26 -12.09
C LYS A 149 13.53 -23.43 -13.04
N ASP A 150 12.89 -24.58 -12.81
CA ASP A 150 12.78 -25.59 -13.86
C ASP A 150 12.21 -24.87 -15.09
N PRO A 151 12.97 -24.74 -16.20
CA PRO A 151 12.57 -23.85 -17.30
C PRO A 151 11.27 -24.30 -17.98
N SER A 152 10.89 -25.57 -17.78
CA SER A 152 9.63 -26.15 -18.25
C SER A 152 8.44 -25.94 -17.31
N GLY A 153 8.66 -25.47 -16.09
CA GLY A 153 7.63 -25.28 -15.07
C GLY A 153 6.80 -24.03 -15.31
N ILE A 154 5.47 -24.18 -15.32
CA ILE A 154 4.54 -23.03 -15.40
C ILE A 154 4.46 -22.28 -14.05
N GLU A 155 4.71 -22.98 -12.94
CA GLU A 155 4.77 -22.45 -11.57
C GLU A 155 5.71 -21.26 -11.44
N ASN A 156 6.82 -21.24 -12.21
CA ASN A 156 7.78 -20.15 -12.19
C ASN A 156 7.13 -18.81 -12.53
N ARG A 157 6.17 -18.79 -13.45
CA ARG A 157 5.46 -17.56 -13.78
C ARG A 157 4.60 -17.08 -12.61
N TYR A 158 4.00 -17.99 -11.87
CA TYR A 158 3.22 -17.64 -10.68
C TYR A 158 4.12 -17.10 -9.56
N TYR A 159 5.31 -17.68 -9.38
CA TYR A 159 6.32 -17.16 -8.45
C TYR A 159 6.80 -15.78 -8.87
N ASP A 160 7.17 -15.55 -10.13
CA ASP A 160 7.55 -14.22 -10.63
C ASP A 160 6.47 -13.15 -10.37
N LEU A 161 5.19 -13.54 -10.42
CA LEU A 161 4.07 -12.62 -10.19
C LEU A 161 3.85 -12.33 -8.69
N ILE A 162 4.16 -13.26 -7.78
CA ILE A 162 4.06 -13.00 -6.33
C ILE A 162 5.14 -12.03 -5.83
N LEU A 163 6.26 -11.89 -6.55
CA LEU A 163 7.30 -10.92 -6.21
C LEU A 163 6.76 -9.48 -6.17
N VAL A 164 5.75 -9.16 -7.00
CA VAL A 164 5.17 -7.82 -7.07
C VAL A 164 4.54 -7.39 -5.73
N PRO A 165 3.56 -8.11 -5.15
CA PRO A 165 3.01 -7.75 -3.85
C PRO A 165 4.04 -7.82 -2.72
N ILE A 166 4.98 -8.77 -2.72
CA ILE A 166 6.04 -8.84 -1.72
C ILE A 166 6.93 -7.59 -1.79
N ALA A 167 7.29 -7.13 -2.99
CA ALA A 167 8.05 -5.90 -3.18
C ALA A 167 7.29 -4.66 -2.68
N ILE A 168 5.96 -4.61 -2.87
CA ILE A 168 5.11 -3.54 -2.30
C ILE A 168 5.22 -3.55 -0.78
N CYS A 169 5.11 -4.70 -0.12
CA CYS A 169 5.26 -4.85 1.33
C CYS A 169 6.65 -4.41 1.82
N LEU A 170 7.71 -4.83 1.12
CA LEU A 170 9.09 -4.48 1.43
C LEU A 170 9.34 -2.96 1.31
N ILE A 171 9.01 -2.38 0.15
CA ILE A 171 9.21 -0.94 -0.11
C ILE A 171 8.39 -0.12 0.90
N SER A 172 7.16 -0.53 1.19
CA SER A 172 6.31 0.14 2.18
C SER A 172 6.92 0.10 3.58
N THR A 173 7.50 -1.03 3.99
CA THR A 173 8.20 -1.15 5.28
C THR A 173 9.45 -0.28 5.34
N ILE A 174 10.20 -0.18 4.24
CA ILE A 174 11.37 0.73 4.13
C ILE A 174 10.93 2.20 4.19
N LEU A 175 9.81 2.55 3.55
CA LEU A 175 9.25 3.91 3.61
C LEU A 175 8.78 4.26 5.02
N GLU A 176 8.22 3.31 5.76
CA GLU A 176 7.84 3.50 7.17
C GLU A 176 9.07 3.82 8.04
N LEU A 177 10.22 3.20 7.77
CA LEU A 177 11.48 3.52 8.46
C LEU A 177 11.95 4.95 8.19
N LYS A 178 11.77 5.45 6.96
CA LYS A 178 12.19 6.81 6.55
C LYS A 178 11.21 7.88 7.01
N THR A 179 9.92 7.57 7.05
CA THR A 179 8.84 8.54 7.31
C THR A 179 7.94 8.08 8.46
N PRO A 180 8.44 8.02 9.70
CA PRO A 180 7.72 7.42 10.84
C PRO A 180 6.47 8.21 11.26
N LYS A 181 6.29 9.44 10.76
CA LYS A 181 5.11 10.27 11.04
C LYS A 181 3.94 10.01 10.09
N SER A 182 4.17 9.26 9.01
CA SER A 182 3.17 9.03 7.97
C SER A 182 2.56 7.64 8.12
N THR A 183 1.23 7.56 8.12
CA THR A 183 0.49 6.31 8.19
C THR A 183 0.31 5.65 6.81
N TYR A 184 0.61 6.36 5.72
CA TYR A 184 0.44 5.87 4.34
C TYR A 184 1.31 4.64 4.01
N PRO A 185 2.58 4.54 4.41
CA PRO A 185 3.38 3.33 4.18
C PRO A 185 2.77 2.09 4.85
N ARG A 186 2.22 2.24 6.06
CA ARG A 186 1.55 1.15 6.78
C ARG A 186 0.26 0.70 6.06
N LEU A 187 -0.52 1.65 5.54
CA LEU A 187 -1.68 1.35 4.69
C LEU A 187 -1.26 0.61 3.40
N ALA A 188 -0.21 1.08 2.72
CA ALA A 188 0.30 0.46 1.50
C ALA A 188 0.81 -0.97 1.75
N ARG A 189 1.48 -1.23 2.88
CA ARG A 189 1.85 -2.57 3.32
C ARG A 189 0.63 -3.46 3.54
N GLY A 190 -0.38 -2.98 4.26
CA GLY A 190 -1.61 -3.72 4.48
C GLY A 190 -2.30 -4.12 3.16
N LEU A 191 -2.36 -3.20 2.19
CA LEU A 191 -2.89 -3.48 0.85
C LEU A 191 -2.01 -4.49 0.08
N GLY A 192 -0.68 -4.37 0.20
CA GLY A 192 0.28 -5.32 -0.37
C GLY A 192 0.06 -6.74 0.18
N LEU A 193 -0.14 -6.88 1.49
CA LEU A 193 -0.46 -8.16 2.14
C LEU A 193 -1.78 -8.75 1.64
N VAL A 194 -2.84 -7.94 1.49
CA VAL A 194 -4.10 -8.44 0.91
C VAL A 194 -3.88 -8.97 -0.50
N LEU A 195 -3.14 -8.25 -1.34
CA LEU A 195 -2.82 -8.70 -2.70
C LEU A 195 -1.95 -9.97 -2.69
N GLN A 196 -0.96 -10.05 -1.80
CA GLN A 196 -0.09 -11.23 -1.60
C GLN A 196 -0.92 -12.46 -1.21
N GLY A 197 -1.83 -12.31 -0.25
CA GLY A 197 -2.69 -13.39 0.20
C GLY A 197 -3.71 -13.83 -0.85
N MET A 198 -4.33 -12.88 -1.57
CA MET A 198 -5.22 -13.18 -2.70
C MET A 198 -4.51 -13.97 -3.80
N TRP A 199 -3.28 -13.58 -4.15
CA TRP A 199 -2.49 -14.31 -5.14
C TRP A 199 -2.05 -15.69 -4.63
N THR A 200 -1.72 -15.81 -3.34
CA THR A 200 -1.41 -17.10 -2.69
C THR A 200 -2.61 -18.06 -2.75
N LEU A 201 -3.83 -17.57 -2.51
CA LEU A 201 -5.05 -18.37 -2.71
C LEU A 201 -5.18 -18.82 -4.17
N GLN A 202 -5.00 -17.88 -5.11
CA GLN A 202 -5.11 -18.15 -6.54
C GLN A 202 -4.09 -19.20 -7.03
N MET A 203 -2.85 -19.16 -6.53
CA MET A 203 -1.84 -20.18 -6.80
C MET A 203 -2.29 -21.55 -6.29
N GLY A 204 -2.80 -21.62 -5.05
CA GLY A 204 -3.34 -22.86 -4.48
C GLY A 204 -4.43 -23.48 -5.34
N PHE A 205 -5.41 -22.67 -5.76
CA PHE A 205 -6.47 -23.11 -6.67
C PHE A 205 -5.93 -23.51 -8.05
N SER A 206 -4.97 -22.77 -8.60
CA SER A 206 -4.39 -23.07 -9.92
C SER A 206 -3.60 -24.37 -9.94
N PHE A 207 -2.86 -24.68 -8.86
CA PHE A 207 -1.98 -25.84 -8.79
C PHE A 207 -2.70 -27.13 -8.40
N TYR A 208 -3.70 -27.06 -7.52
CA TYR A 208 -4.33 -28.24 -6.91
C TYR A 208 -5.80 -28.45 -7.33
N SER A 209 -6.36 -27.60 -8.19
CA SER A 209 -7.69 -27.81 -8.77
C SER A 209 -7.60 -28.26 -10.23
N ASN A 210 -8.72 -28.75 -10.78
CA ASN A 210 -8.88 -29.04 -12.22
C ASN A 210 -8.80 -27.78 -13.11
N LEU A 211 -8.56 -26.61 -12.52
CA LEU A 211 -8.34 -25.34 -13.19
C LEU A 211 -6.93 -25.20 -13.77
N ILE A 212 -6.03 -26.16 -13.51
CA ILE A 212 -4.72 -26.20 -14.15
C ILE A 212 -4.92 -26.18 -15.67
N SER A 213 -4.15 -25.36 -16.39
CA SER A 213 -4.35 -25.18 -17.82
C SER A 213 -4.42 -26.54 -18.53
N ASN A 214 -5.53 -26.80 -19.22
CA ASN A 214 -5.84 -28.08 -19.86
C ASN A 214 -4.58 -28.69 -20.51
N GLY A 215 -4.15 -29.85 -20.03
CA GLY A 215 -2.94 -30.52 -20.51
C GLY A 215 -1.66 -30.30 -19.70
N CYS A 216 -1.74 -29.75 -18.49
CA CYS A 216 -0.63 -29.74 -17.53
C CYS A 216 -0.91 -30.67 -16.35
N SER A 217 0.15 -31.30 -15.84
CA SER A 217 0.09 -32.26 -14.73
C SER A 217 1.10 -31.87 -13.65
N LEU A 218 0.65 -31.91 -12.40
CA LEU A 218 1.50 -31.73 -11.22
C LEU A 218 2.39 -32.97 -11.05
N HIS A 219 3.70 -32.75 -11.00
CA HIS A 219 4.70 -33.77 -10.70
C HIS A 219 5.35 -33.43 -9.36
N GLU A 220 4.97 -34.15 -8.31
CA GLU A 220 5.43 -33.93 -6.95
C GLU A 220 6.55 -34.92 -6.61
N ARG A 221 7.74 -34.41 -6.27
CA ARG A 221 8.87 -35.22 -5.77
C ARG A 221 8.84 -35.31 -4.25
N SER A 222 8.49 -34.20 -3.60
CA SER A 222 8.22 -34.09 -2.17
C SER A 222 7.20 -32.97 -1.94
N ARG A 223 6.62 -32.87 -0.74
CA ARG A 223 5.65 -31.80 -0.41
C ARG A 223 6.14 -30.38 -0.67
N GLY A 224 7.45 -30.17 -0.62
CA GLY A 224 8.10 -28.88 -0.86
C GLY A 224 8.69 -28.73 -2.27
N ASN A 225 8.78 -29.81 -3.04
CA ASN A 225 9.40 -29.83 -4.36
C ASN A 225 8.45 -30.48 -5.36
N PHE A 226 7.69 -29.63 -6.05
CA PHE A 226 6.80 -30.03 -7.12
C PHE A 226 7.04 -29.16 -8.33
N THR A 227 6.80 -29.71 -9.51
CA THR A 227 6.83 -28.99 -10.78
C THR A 227 5.58 -29.29 -11.59
N ILE A 228 5.03 -28.28 -12.26
CA ILE A 228 3.85 -28.45 -13.10
C ILE A 228 4.31 -28.51 -14.54
N LYS A 229 4.31 -29.73 -15.10
CA LYS A 229 4.75 -29.97 -16.48
C LYS A 229 3.55 -30.00 -17.42
N CYS A 230 3.66 -29.25 -18.51
CA CYS A 230 2.69 -29.23 -19.59
C CYS A 230 3.08 -30.20 -20.71
N LYS A 231 2.08 -30.81 -21.38
CA LYS A 231 2.28 -31.81 -22.44
C LYS A 231 3.07 -31.27 -23.65
N GLY A 232 2.98 -29.97 -23.92
CA GLY A 232 3.63 -29.34 -25.06
C GLY A 232 3.95 -27.87 -24.86
N HIS A 233 4.74 -27.34 -25.80
CA HIS A 233 5.09 -25.93 -25.89
C HIS A 233 3.86 -24.99 -26.02
N PRO A 234 2.82 -25.28 -26.83
CA PRO A 234 1.68 -24.38 -26.93
C PRO A 234 0.86 -24.33 -25.63
N GLU A 235 0.73 -25.44 -24.91
CA GLU A 235 0.04 -25.48 -23.61
C GLU A 235 0.79 -24.68 -22.54
N TYR A 236 2.13 -24.75 -22.55
CA TYR A 236 2.98 -23.97 -21.66
C TYR A 236 2.80 -22.46 -21.87
N HIS A 237 2.89 -21.97 -23.11
CA HIS A 237 2.70 -20.54 -23.40
C HIS A 237 1.29 -20.06 -23.08
N ARG A 238 0.28 -20.88 -23.39
CA ARG A 238 -1.11 -20.57 -23.03
C ARG A 238 -1.29 -20.43 -21.53
N GLY A 239 -0.76 -21.38 -20.75
CA GLY A 239 -0.85 -21.31 -19.30
C GLY A 239 -0.12 -20.10 -18.71
N ARG A 240 1.07 -19.77 -19.23
CA ARG A 240 1.83 -18.57 -18.82
C ARG A 240 1.07 -17.27 -19.11
N ALA A 241 0.41 -17.20 -20.27
CA ALA A 241 -0.44 -16.07 -20.64
C ALA A 241 -1.67 -15.95 -19.72
N ILE A 242 -2.34 -17.07 -19.43
CA ILE A 242 -3.48 -17.12 -18.52
C ILE A 242 -3.09 -16.62 -17.12
N ALA A 243 -1.96 -17.10 -16.57
CA ALA A 243 -1.48 -16.66 -15.26
C ALA A 243 -1.24 -15.13 -15.22
N THR A 244 -0.63 -14.59 -16.28
CA THR A 244 -0.37 -13.15 -16.38
C THR A 244 -1.67 -12.34 -16.50
N LEU A 245 -2.63 -12.82 -17.31
CA LEU A 245 -3.95 -12.20 -17.45
C LEU A 245 -4.72 -12.22 -16.11
N GLN A 246 -4.71 -13.36 -15.42
CA GLN A 246 -5.32 -13.51 -14.10
C GLN A 246 -4.74 -12.49 -13.12
N PHE A 247 -3.41 -12.43 -13.00
CA PHE A 247 -2.76 -11.47 -12.11
C PHE A 247 -3.14 -10.03 -12.42
N ASN A 248 -3.10 -9.62 -13.70
CA ASN A 248 -3.46 -8.27 -14.09
C ASN A 248 -4.94 -7.94 -13.81
N CYS A 249 -5.84 -8.91 -14.00
CA CYS A 249 -7.25 -8.75 -13.66
C CYS A 249 -7.45 -8.61 -12.15
N TYR A 250 -6.82 -9.47 -11.34
CA TYR A 250 -6.83 -9.38 -9.88
C TYR A 250 -6.27 -8.04 -9.40
N LEU A 251 -5.15 -7.58 -9.97
CA LEU A 251 -4.55 -6.29 -9.64
C LEU A 251 -5.47 -5.12 -9.99
N ALA A 252 -6.06 -5.10 -11.18
CA ALA A 252 -6.97 -4.04 -11.62
C ALA A 252 -8.23 -3.98 -10.74
N LEU A 253 -8.84 -5.13 -10.45
CA LEU A 253 -9.98 -5.23 -9.54
C LEU A 253 -9.59 -4.78 -8.12
N PHE A 254 -8.44 -5.22 -7.62
CA PHE A 254 -7.95 -4.84 -6.29
C PHE A 254 -7.77 -3.33 -6.18
N VAL A 255 -7.05 -2.70 -7.11
CA VAL A 255 -6.84 -1.24 -7.11
C VAL A 255 -8.18 -0.49 -7.17
N THR A 256 -9.10 -0.92 -8.05
CA THR A 256 -10.42 -0.28 -8.18
C THR A 256 -11.21 -0.38 -6.88
N LEU A 257 -11.22 -1.56 -6.24
CA LEU A 257 -11.89 -1.78 -4.96
C LEU A 257 -11.22 -1.00 -3.83
N SER A 258 -9.89 -0.97 -3.74
CA SER A 258 -9.17 -0.22 -2.73
C SER A 258 -9.47 1.28 -2.82
N VAL A 259 -9.45 1.86 -4.02
CA VAL A 259 -9.80 3.28 -4.23
C VAL A 259 -11.28 3.53 -3.90
N GLY A 260 -12.18 2.65 -4.32
CA GLY A 260 -13.61 2.75 -4.03
C GLY A 260 -13.91 2.70 -2.52
N VAL A 261 -13.36 1.71 -1.82
CA VAL A 261 -13.50 1.55 -0.36
C VAL A 261 -12.89 2.75 0.36
N TYR A 262 -11.69 3.18 -0.02
CA TYR A 262 -11.05 4.36 0.57
C TYR A 262 -11.91 5.62 0.37
N SER A 263 -12.48 5.82 -0.83
CA SER A 263 -13.36 6.95 -1.13
C SER A 263 -14.64 6.94 -0.28
N ILE A 264 -15.28 5.76 -0.12
CA ILE A 264 -16.44 5.59 0.75
C ILE A 264 -16.08 5.88 2.22
N PHE A 265 -14.91 5.42 2.65
CA PHE A 265 -14.39 5.65 3.99
C PHE A 265 -14.16 7.15 4.24
N CYS A 266 -13.53 7.85 3.30
CA CYS A 266 -13.34 9.30 3.35
C CYS A 266 -14.66 10.07 3.38
N LYS A 267 -15.66 9.64 2.60
CA LYS A 267 -17.00 10.24 2.57
C LYS A 267 -17.75 10.04 3.90
N LYS A 268 -17.67 8.86 4.50
CA LYS A 268 -18.41 8.51 5.72
C LYS A 268 -17.81 9.13 6.97
N TYR A 269 -16.48 9.22 7.06
CA TYR A 269 -15.77 9.68 8.25
C TYR A 269 -15.25 11.12 8.14
N GLY A 270 -15.57 11.82 7.04
CA GLY A 270 -15.34 13.26 6.92
C GLY A 270 -13.86 13.64 6.84
N ILE A 271 -13.22 13.39 5.69
CA ILE A 271 -12.04 14.20 5.35
C ILE A 271 -12.56 15.61 5.08
N ASN A 272 -12.19 16.55 5.95
CA ASN A 272 -12.48 17.96 5.76
C ASN A 272 -12.03 18.35 4.34
N ARG A 273 -12.95 18.88 3.53
CA ARG A 273 -12.80 19.11 2.07
C ARG A 273 -11.72 20.15 1.73
N ASP A 274 -10.91 20.55 2.70
CA ASP A 274 -9.87 21.57 2.60
C ASP A 274 -8.68 21.14 1.75
N PHE A 275 -8.40 19.83 1.60
CA PHE A 275 -7.36 19.34 0.67
C PHE A 275 -7.74 19.43 -0.81
N MET A 276 -9.03 19.53 -1.13
CA MET A 276 -9.54 19.69 -2.50
C MET A 276 -9.96 21.13 -2.80
N ARG A 277 -9.80 22.05 -1.83
CA ARG A 277 -10.11 23.45 -2.03
C ARG A 277 -8.89 24.11 -2.68
N TYR A 278 -8.97 24.31 -4.00
CA TYR A 278 -8.04 25.19 -4.70
C TYR A 278 -7.97 26.52 -3.94
N LYS A 279 -6.81 26.80 -3.32
CA LYS A 279 -6.55 28.08 -2.68
C LYS A 279 -5.95 28.98 -3.76
N PRO A 280 -6.70 29.95 -4.30
CA PRO A 280 -6.17 30.83 -5.34
C PRO A 280 -4.93 31.56 -4.80
N LEU A 281 -3.88 31.63 -5.62
CA LEU A 281 -2.57 32.22 -5.27
C LEU A 281 -2.60 33.76 -5.06
N GLY A 282 -3.77 34.39 -4.95
CA GLY A 282 -3.91 35.84 -4.96
C GLY A 282 -4.28 36.51 -3.63
N VAL A 283 -4.45 35.78 -2.52
CA VAL A 283 -5.02 36.35 -1.28
C VAL A 283 -4.05 36.38 -0.10
N GLN A 284 -2.75 36.21 -0.37
CA GLN A 284 -1.71 36.41 0.64
C GLN A 284 -0.52 37.18 0.06
N MET A 285 -0.81 38.27 -0.63
CA MET A 285 0.09 39.42 -0.73
C MET A 285 -0.81 40.63 -0.49
N ASP A 286 -0.84 41.08 0.77
CA ASP A 286 -0.80 42.50 1.12
C ASP A 286 -0.85 42.66 2.64
N ASN A 287 0.34 42.64 3.25
CA ASN A 287 0.64 43.66 4.26
C ASN A 287 2.10 44.15 4.22
N HIS A 288 2.87 43.82 3.17
CA HIS A 288 4.18 44.42 2.93
C HIS A 288 4.66 44.13 1.51
N SER A 289 4.31 45.00 0.57
CA SER A 289 5.11 45.46 -0.57
C SER A 289 4.15 46.00 -1.63
N GLN A 290 3.82 47.28 -1.46
CA GLN A 290 3.25 48.10 -2.51
C GLN A 290 4.20 48.05 -3.72
N PHE A 291 3.85 47.24 -4.71
CA PHE A 291 4.54 47.16 -5.99
C PHE A 291 4.05 48.32 -6.85
N THR A 292 4.68 49.49 -6.67
CA THR A 292 4.51 50.63 -7.57
C THR A 292 5.46 50.46 -8.75
N LEU A 293 4.88 50.30 -9.95
CA LEU A 293 5.60 50.52 -11.20
C LEU A 293 5.87 52.03 -11.30
N ASP A 294 7.05 52.45 -10.84
CA ASP A 294 7.60 53.76 -11.18
C ASP A 294 7.82 53.77 -12.69
N SER A 295 7.11 54.66 -13.38
CA SER A 295 7.40 55.03 -14.75
C SER A 295 8.21 56.32 -14.66
N ASP A 296 9.51 56.22 -14.95
CA ASP A 296 10.42 57.37 -15.08
C ASP A 296 9.92 58.28 -16.22
N ASP A 297 9.41 59.45 -15.86
CA ASP A 297 9.25 60.58 -16.79
C ASP A 297 9.88 61.82 -16.12
N GLU A 298 11.05 62.23 -16.59
CA GLU A 298 11.73 63.46 -16.14
C GLU A 298 11.10 64.72 -16.75
N ASP A 299 11.11 65.77 -15.93
CA ASP A 299 10.54 67.11 -16.09
C ASP A 299 10.90 67.86 -17.39
N ASP A 300 9.96 68.67 -17.91
CA ASP A 300 10.26 70.09 -18.16
C ASP A 300 9.01 70.99 -18.35
N ARG A 301 8.86 71.92 -17.40
CA ARG A 301 8.44 73.34 -17.49
C ARG A 301 7.06 73.80 -18.03
N ASP A 302 6.44 74.58 -17.13
CA ASP A 302 5.64 75.82 -17.31
C ASP A 302 4.31 75.81 -18.09
N GLY A 303 3.21 76.12 -17.38
CA GLY A 303 2.08 76.84 -17.99
C GLY A 303 0.66 76.49 -17.52
N VAL A 304 0.22 77.08 -16.39
CA VAL A 304 -1.06 77.84 -16.22
C VAL A 304 -2.45 77.17 -16.50
N LYS A 305 -3.36 77.35 -15.50
CA LYS A 305 -4.86 77.39 -15.47
C LYS A 305 -5.65 76.08 -15.28
N GLU A 306 -6.32 75.94 -14.12
CA GLU A 306 -7.80 76.12 -13.87
C GLU A 306 -8.67 75.03 -14.51
N ALA A 307 -9.78 74.51 -13.97
CA ALA A 307 -10.48 74.49 -12.69
C ALA A 307 -11.69 73.53 -12.89
N SER A 308 -12.31 73.05 -11.81
CA SER A 308 -13.67 72.42 -11.77
C SER A 308 -13.79 71.01 -12.38
N GLY A 309 -14.51 70.03 -11.86
CA GLY A 309 -15.46 69.94 -10.76
C GLY A 309 -16.34 68.69 -10.97
N VAL A 310 -16.82 68.12 -9.86
CA VAL A 310 -18.09 67.38 -9.70
C VAL A 310 -18.25 66.01 -10.39
N GLU A 311 -18.15 64.97 -9.55
CA GLU A 311 -19.22 64.03 -9.13
C GLU A 311 -20.27 63.44 -10.10
N MET A 312 -20.79 62.29 -9.65
CA MET A 312 -22.01 61.55 -10.06
C MET A 312 -21.90 60.69 -11.32
N GLN A 313 -22.50 59.52 -11.40
CA GLN A 313 -23.13 58.55 -10.49
C GLN A 313 -23.74 57.51 -11.43
N SER A 314 -23.88 56.26 -10.97
CA SER A 314 -25.06 55.42 -11.26
C SER A 314 -25.21 54.94 -12.73
N ALA A 315 -25.72 53.78 -13.09
CA ALA A 315 -26.07 52.55 -12.41
C ALA A 315 -26.58 51.62 -13.53
N ILE A 316 -26.21 50.35 -13.42
CA ILE A 316 -27.12 49.20 -13.56
C ILE A 316 -27.46 48.72 -15.00
N VAL A 317 -26.94 47.52 -15.26
CA VAL A 317 -27.61 46.29 -15.75
C VAL A 317 -28.50 46.43 -17.00
N VAL A 318 -28.25 45.58 -18.00
CA VAL A 318 -29.18 44.54 -18.49
C VAL A 318 -28.54 43.81 -19.68
N VAL A 319 -28.52 42.48 -19.60
CA VAL A 319 -28.24 41.50 -20.68
C VAL A 319 -29.47 41.46 -21.61
N PRO A 320 -29.33 41.46 -22.95
CA PRO A 320 -29.55 40.20 -23.71
C PRO A 320 -28.85 40.06 -25.09
N GLN A 321 -28.55 38.82 -25.47
CA GLN A 321 -28.42 38.34 -26.87
C GLN A 321 -29.79 38.41 -27.59
N PRO A 322 -29.93 38.50 -28.94
CA PRO A 322 -29.39 37.53 -29.91
C PRO A 322 -29.10 37.98 -31.39
N ALA A 323 -28.38 37.10 -32.10
CA ALA A 323 -28.37 36.73 -33.55
C ALA A 323 -28.67 37.73 -34.68
N VAL A 324 -27.79 37.78 -35.71
CA VAL A 324 -28.13 37.88 -37.16
C VAL A 324 -27.03 37.22 -38.04
N ASN A 325 -27.45 36.43 -39.04
CA ASN A 325 -26.68 35.72 -40.08
C ASN A 325 -26.30 36.61 -41.29
N GLY A 326 -25.29 36.21 -42.08
CA GLY A 326 -25.05 36.69 -43.46
C GLY A 326 -24.29 35.69 -44.35
N TYR A 327 -24.92 35.24 -45.44
CA TYR A 327 -24.48 34.33 -46.53
C TYR A 327 -23.31 34.90 -47.38
N GLY A 328 -22.31 34.12 -47.86
CA GLY A 328 -22.26 33.31 -49.12
C GLY A 328 -21.31 33.98 -50.17
N PRO A 329 -20.89 33.39 -51.32
CA PRO A 329 -20.97 32.02 -51.84
C PRO A 329 -19.61 31.45 -52.39
N HIS A 330 -19.65 30.18 -52.83
CA HIS A 330 -18.58 29.42 -53.52
C HIS A 330 -18.34 29.81 -54.99
N PRO A 331 -17.18 29.44 -55.54
CA PRO A 331 -17.10 28.67 -56.79
C PRO A 331 -16.70 27.21 -56.57
#